data_AF-A0A0N0DXP6-F1
#
_entry.id   AF-A0A0N0DXP6-F1
#
_cell.length_a   1.000
_cell.length_b   1.000
_cell.length_c   1.000
_cell.angle_alpha   90.00
_cell.angle_beta   90.00
_cell.angle_gamma   90.00
#
_symmetry.space_group_name_H-M   'P 1'
#
loop_
_entity.id
_entity.type
_entity.pdbx_description
1 polymer ?
#
loop_
_entity_poly.entity_id
_entity_poly.type
_entity_poly.pdbx_seq_one_letter_code
_entity_poly.pdbx_strand_id
1 'polypeptide(L)'
;MKGIRFLRCAAGAAGSGCGAAFATADSAASSSAAASAGSSTSGSSTLSSANSTLHSFRTRDITLRIPSKDHLVRVSFCSTRYLLAETIRRHSLLRVTGANLPFLQLLGTQLTFTNLLASAQEGEERVETRLTSDEATILTEALALGECRCYLRPEYNAQLEAEGQPTFPLRVNRILYRQRAPFSSLVHADLAELLQPPIPTSSDGHVKDAEGGAVDHTVPFSLFTPTMVSRVPLDAWTNFFAYNSTLHAYNYLRRSDGCVPAVWLHTALDAAVLRADDLLDADGTPLSNPHVKADVKSPDSKEAEKVAEAQAQALQRTLRHAIPHSFGVIVTPLAAGDAVERQVGQLNRVLMEAAVLLHAPPTSGRNASSDSGGAAASASPLQSLLERCKEKHTTCQHILSLLTGDHEGAHASAVAARQYSEDPAQVAAVVDPIRRAMGVADFVLPLAATEAVRTGLDFFCRCSKQNIVSSLTAAPASALTSLKENDGVVNCSFCGKHYQLTVEDWAELEKARAAPPAPPSR
;
A
#
# COMPACT_ATOMS: atom_id res chain seq x y z
N MET A 1 5.22 -21.89 -34.44
CA MET A 1 4.63 -21.67 -33.10
C MET A 1 4.99 -22.88 -32.24
N LYS A 2 6.00 -22.75 -31.36
CA LYS A 2 6.50 -23.84 -30.52
C LYS A 2 5.97 -23.64 -29.10
N GLY A 3 5.21 -24.63 -28.62
CA GLY A 3 4.55 -24.62 -27.33
C GLY A 3 5.53 -24.56 -26.16
N ILE A 4 5.20 -23.72 -25.19
CA ILE A 4 5.90 -23.59 -23.91
C ILE A 4 5.39 -24.71 -23.00
N ARG A 5 6.28 -25.63 -22.61
CA ARG A 5 6.03 -26.64 -21.58
C ARG A 5 6.30 -26.04 -20.21
N PHE A 6 5.30 -26.09 -19.33
CA PHE A 6 5.48 -25.80 -17.91
C PHE A 6 6.32 -26.89 -17.25
N LEU A 7 7.42 -26.49 -16.60
CA LEU A 7 8.24 -27.35 -15.75
C LEU A 7 7.51 -27.56 -14.41
N ARG A 8 7.09 -28.80 -14.17
CA ARG A 8 6.69 -29.30 -12.86
C ARG A 8 7.92 -29.31 -11.94
N CYS A 9 7.85 -28.64 -10.79
CA CYS A 9 8.80 -28.87 -9.71
C CYS A 9 8.51 -30.22 -9.04
N ALA A 10 9.53 -31.06 -8.93
CA ALA A 10 9.49 -32.33 -8.24
C ALA A 10 9.61 -32.12 -6.71
N ALA A 11 8.87 -32.92 -5.94
CA ALA A 11 8.97 -32.98 -4.49
C ALA A 11 10.33 -33.56 -4.07
N GLY A 12 11.14 -32.74 -3.38
CA GLY A 12 12.42 -33.13 -2.80
C GLY A 12 12.25 -33.59 -1.35
N ALA A 13 12.84 -34.74 -1.06
CA ALA A 13 12.68 -35.55 0.14
C ALA A 13 13.08 -34.89 1.48
N ALA A 14 12.39 -35.35 2.52
CA ALA A 14 12.59 -35.04 3.92
C ALA A 14 14.01 -35.40 4.42
N GLY A 15 14.67 -34.41 5.03
CA GLY A 15 15.88 -34.57 5.82
C GLY A 15 15.56 -34.42 7.31
N SER A 16 15.81 -35.49 8.05
CA SER A 16 15.64 -35.63 9.50
C SER A 16 16.66 -34.80 10.29
N GLY A 17 16.20 -34.28 11.44
CA GLY A 17 17.04 -34.11 12.63
C GLY A 17 17.54 -32.70 12.93
N CYS A 18 16.95 -32.06 13.93
CA CYS A 18 17.69 -31.59 15.10
C CYS A 18 16.71 -31.10 16.16
N GLY A 19 16.78 -31.72 17.35
CA GLY A 19 15.95 -31.38 18.49
C GLY A 19 16.31 -30.02 19.09
N ALA A 20 15.29 -29.29 19.50
CA ALA A 20 15.42 -28.18 20.42
C ALA A 20 14.41 -28.40 21.55
N ALA A 21 14.95 -28.69 22.74
CA ALA A 21 14.20 -28.77 23.97
C ALA A 21 13.62 -27.38 24.31
N PHE A 22 12.30 -27.28 24.41
CA PHE A 22 11.64 -26.11 25.00
C PHE A 22 11.34 -26.41 26.46
N ALA A 23 11.98 -25.64 27.33
CA ALA A 23 11.65 -25.57 28.74
C ALA A 23 10.28 -24.89 28.89
N THR A 24 9.36 -25.59 29.54
CA THR A 24 8.09 -25.10 30.06
C THR A 24 8.35 -24.20 31.26
N ALA A 25 7.98 -22.91 31.16
CA ALA A 25 7.89 -22.05 32.34
C ALA A 25 6.41 -21.96 32.73
N ASP A 26 6.09 -22.72 33.78
CA ASP A 26 4.80 -22.73 34.44
C ASP A 26 4.46 -21.38 35.09
N SER A 27 3.18 -21.10 35.03
CA SER A 27 2.43 -20.11 35.79
C SER A 27 2.57 -20.37 37.30
N ALA A 28 3.02 -19.36 38.05
CA ALA A 28 2.95 -19.37 39.50
C ALA A 28 2.22 -18.13 40.04
N ALA A 29 1.38 -18.42 41.02
CA ALA A 29 0.36 -17.61 41.63
C ALA A 29 0.82 -16.32 42.32
N SER A 30 -0.16 -15.43 42.40
CA SER A 30 -0.29 -14.29 43.31
C SER A 30 0.03 -14.61 44.77
N SER A 31 0.86 -13.78 45.38
CA SER A 31 0.84 -13.55 46.83
C SER A 31 1.16 -12.09 47.15
N SER A 32 0.27 -11.52 47.96
CA SER A 32 0.28 -10.18 48.54
C SER A 32 1.47 -9.93 49.47
N ALA A 33 2.10 -8.76 49.36
CA ALA A 33 2.84 -8.14 50.46
C ALA A 33 2.77 -6.61 50.37
N ALA A 34 2.45 -6.00 51.50
CA ALA A 34 2.25 -4.57 51.68
C ALA A 34 3.57 -3.82 51.96
N ALA A 35 3.56 -2.54 51.55
CA ALA A 35 4.28 -1.39 52.10
C ALA A 35 5.83 -1.37 52.10
N SER A 36 6.40 -0.48 51.29
CA SER A 36 7.18 0.66 51.81
C SER A 36 7.35 1.72 50.72
N ALA A 37 6.91 2.94 51.02
CA ALA A 37 7.01 4.09 50.13
C ALA A 37 8.45 4.63 50.17
N GLY A 38 9.28 4.13 49.25
CA GLY A 38 10.56 4.74 48.87
C GLY A 38 10.36 5.54 47.59
N SER A 39 10.52 6.86 47.67
CA SER A 39 10.55 7.77 46.52
C SER A 39 11.71 7.41 45.57
N SER A 40 11.40 6.68 44.50
CA SER A 40 12.32 6.39 43.38
C SER A 40 11.74 6.95 42.08
N THR A 41 12.02 8.22 41.80
CA THR A 41 11.64 8.92 40.55
C THR A 41 12.44 8.46 39.32
N SER A 42 13.32 7.46 39.44
CA SER A 42 14.13 6.92 38.34
C SER A 42 13.49 5.76 37.56
N GLY A 43 12.37 5.19 38.02
CA GLY A 43 11.71 4.05 37.36
C GLY A 43 10.66 4.41 36.29
N SER A 44 10.19 5.65 36.24
CA SER A 44 9.10 6.08 35.33
C SER A 44 9.59 6.31 33.89
N SER A 45 10.81 6.83 33.73
CA SER A 45 11.38 7.14 32.39
C SER A 45 11.73 5.88 31.59
N THR A 46 12.18 4.81 32.25
CA THR A 46 12.55 3.54 31.59
C THR A 46 11.33 2.78 31.06
N LEU A 47 10.23 2.76 31.82
CA LEU A 47 8.95 2.17 31.39
C LEU A 47 8.32 2.93 30.23
N SER A 48 8.35 4.27 30.26
CA SER A 48 7.89 5.10 29.14
C SER A 48 8.70 4.86 27.87
N SER A 49 10.02 4.69 28.00
CA SER A 49 10.91 4.40 26.88
C SER A 49 10.65 3.03 26.27
N ALA A 50 10.53 1.97 27.10
CA ALA A 50 10.26 0.61 26.64
C ALA A 50 8.91 0.49 25.93
N ASN A 51 7.86 1.13 26.46
CA ASN A 51 6.53 1.16 25.83
C ASN A 51 6.56 1.87 24.47
N SER A 52 7.32 2.96 24.35
CA SER A 52 7.50 3.68 23.08
C SER A 52 8.21 2.82 22.04
N THR A 53 9.28 2.11 22.43
CA THR A 53 10.01 1.20 21.54
C THR A 53 9.13 0.05 21.07
N LEU A 54 8.42 -0.63 21.98
CA LEU A 54 7.52 -1.73 21.63
C LEU A 54 6.38 -1.27 20.74
N HIS A 55 5.79 -0.11 21.01
CA HIS A 55 4.79 0.50 20.14
C HIS A 55 5.35 0.70 18.72
N SER A 56 6.52 1.33 18.60
CA SER A 56 7.15 1.56 17.30
C SER A 56 7.44 0.25 16.54
N PHE A 57 7.81 -0.83 17.23
CA PHE A 57 8.01 -2.14 16.61
C PHE A 57 6.71 -2.75 16.09
N ARG A 58 5.62 -2.62 16.85
CA ARG A 58 4.31 -3.21 16.49
C ARG A 58 3.54 -2.41 15.44
N THR A 59 3.80 -1.11 15.32
CA THR A 59 3.23 -0.26 14.27
C THR A 59 4.14 -0.10 13.05
N ARG A 60 5.23 -0.88 12.96
CA ARG A 60 6.08 -0.87 11.76
C ARG A 60 5.32 -1.39 10.56
N ASP A 61 5.60 -0.76 9.43
CA ASP A 61 5.13 -1.19 8.13
C ASP A 61 5.69 -2.58 7.80
N ILE A 62 4.84 -3.42 7.21
CA ILE A 62 5.15 -4.80 6.87
C ILE A 62 4.43 -5.21 5.59
N THR A 63 4.96 -6.24 4.94
CA THR A 63 4.14 -7.19 4.18
C THR A 63 4.07 -8.51 4.91
N LEU A 64 2.95 -9.22 4.74
CA LEU A 64 2.67 -10.51 5.33
C LEU A 64 2.03 -11.40 4.28
N ARG A 65 2.60 -12.56 3.99
CA ARG A 65 2.03 -13.56 3.09
C ARG A 65 1.64 -14.79 3.88
N ILE A 66 0.41 -15.25 3.71
CA ILE A 66 -0.16 -16.35 4.48
C ILE A 66 -0.88 -17.28 3.49
N PRO A 67 -0.44 -18.54 3.32
CA PRO A 67 -1.23 -19.51 2.59
C PRO A 67 -2.43 -19.96 3.43
N SER A 68 -3.50 -20.38 2.76
CA SER A 68 -4.54 -21.18 3.40
C SER A 68 -3.98 -22.56 3.78
N LYS A 69 -4.63 -23.25 4.72
CA LYS A 69 -4.19 -24.58 5.18
C LYS A 69 -4.19 -25.66 4.08
N ASP A 70 -4.97 -25.47 3.02
CA ASP A 70 -5.01 -26.33 1.83
C ASP A 70 -4.05 -25.84 0.72
N HIS A 71 -3.37 -24.72 0.92
CA HIS A 71 -2.48 -24.04 -0.05
C HIS A 71 -3.15 -23.65 -1.37
N LEU A 72 -4.47 -23.69 -1.45
CA LEU A 72 -5.22 -23.29 -2.65
C LEU A 72 -5.41 -21.78 -2.74
N VAL A 73 -5.21 -21.04 -1.66
CA VAL A 73 -5.36 -19.58 -1.65
C VAL A 73 -4.19 -18.97 -0.90
N ARG A 74 -3.74 -17.80 -1.34
CA ARG A 74 -2.78 -16.98 -0.63
C ARG A 74 -3.41 -15.65 -0.27
N VAL A 75 -3.25 -15.25 0.99
CA VAL A 75 -3.60 -13.93 1.49
C VAL A 75 -2.32 -13.12 1.69
N SER A 76 -2.22 -11.98 1.03
CA SER A 76 -1.12 -11.03 1.19
C SER A 76 -1.67 -9.77 1.84
N PHE A 77 -1.14 -9.38 3.00
CA PHE A 77 -1.45 -8.13 3.70
C PHE A 77 -0.25 -7.19 3.66
N CYS A 78 -0.48 -5.89 3.63
CA CYS A 78 0.54 -4.86 3.62
C CYS A 78 0.08 -3.66 4.46
N SER A 79 0.98 -3.08 5.25
CA SER A 79 0.78 -1.78 5.89
C SER A 79 1.92 -0.85 5.51
N THR A 80 1.59 0.38 5.08
CA THR A 80 2.51 1.36 4.50
C THR A 80 2.37 2.75 5.11
N ARG A 81 1.87 2.83 6.35
CA ARG A 81 1.61 4.10 7.06
C ARG A 81 2.88 4.95 7.18
N TYR A 82 3.99 4.33 7.56
CA TYR A 82 5.26 5.04 7.78
C TYR A 82 5.96 5.36 6.46
N LEU A 83 5.85 4.48 5.46
CA LEU A 83 6.28 4.69 4.09
C LEU A 83 5.59 5.91 3.48
N LEU A 84 4.27 6.02 3.63
CA LEU A 84 3.51 7.16 3.13
C LEU A 84 3.93 8.45 3.85
N ALA A 85 4.00 8.43 5.18
CA ALA A 85 4.46 9.59 5.98
C ALA A 85 5.85 10.06 5.51
N GLU A 86 6.79 9.14 5.36
CA GLU A 86 8.16 9.43 4.93
C GLU A 86 8.22 9.94 3.48
N THR A 87 7.37 9.41 2.59
CA THR A 87 7.25 9.87 1.20
C THR A 87 6.72 11.30 1.15
N ILE A 88 5.64 11.60 1.88
CA ILE A 88 5.07 12.95 1.98
C ILE A 88 6.13 13.94 2.49
N ARG A 89 6.86 13.56 3.53
CA ARG A 89 7.92 14.39 4.13
C ARG A 89 9.06 14.64 3.14
N ARG A 90 9.64 13.59 2.56
CA ARG A 90 10.80 13.67 1.67
C ARG A 90 10.56 14.50 0.43
N HIS A 91 9.35 14.42 -0.12
CA HIS A 91 8.98 15.14 -1.34
C HIS A 91 8.20 16.42 -1.06
N SER A 92 8.05 16.81 0.21
CA SER A 92 7.26 17.98 0.63
C SER A 92 5.86 18.01 0.00
N LEU A 93 5.20 16.84 -0.08
CA LEU A 93 4.01 16.68 -0.91
C LEU A 93 2.83 17.54 -0.45
N LEU A 94 2.67 17.76 0.86
CA LEU A 94 1.65 18.69 1.36
C LEU A 94 1.76 20.08 0.71
N ARG A 95 2.98 20.57 0.46
CA ARG A 95 3.21 21.84 -0.23
C ARG A 95 3.04 21.70 -1.74
N VAL A 96 3.69 20.70 -2.34
CA VAL A 96 3.75 20.53 -3.80
C VAL A 96 2.37 20.25 -4.40
N THR A 97 1.52 19.50 -3.70
CA THR A 97 0.20 19.10 -4.18
C THR A 97 -0.91 20.01 -3.68
N GLY A 98 -0.58 21.15 -3.05
CA GLY A 98 -1.59 22.03 -2.44
C GLY A 98 -2.42 21.32 -1.37
N ALA A 99 -1.82 20.37 -0.65
CA ALA A 99 -2.46 19.50 0.32
C ALA A 99 -3.69 18.72 -0.22
N ASN A 100 -3.69 18.36 -1.50
CA ASN A 100 -4.70 17.49 -2.09
C ASN A 100 -4.70 16.10 -1.40
N LEU A 101 -5.53 15.94 -0.36
CA LEU A 101 -5.62 14.72 0.44
C LEU A 101 -6.08 13.50 -0.37
N PRO A 102 -7.10 13.59 -1.25
CA PRO A 102 -7.46 12.48 -2.14
C PRO A 102 -6.27 11.95 -2.95
N PHE A 103 -5.45 12.83 -3.51
CA PHE A 103 -4.24 12.41 -4.23
C PHE A 103 -3.20 11.75 -3.31
N LEU A 104 -3.03 12.24 -2.07
CA LEU A 104 -2.14 11.59 -1.09
C LEU A 104 -2.66 10.22 -0.63
N GLN A 105 -3.98 10.03 -0.60
CA GLN A 105 -4.60 8.72 -0.36
C GLN A 105 -4.35 7.77 -1.54
N LEU A 106 -4.47 8.26 -2.78
CA LEU A 106 -4.10 7.49 -3.98
C LEU A 106 -2.63 7.05 -3.91
N LEU A 107 -1.72 7.95 -3.55
CA LEU A 107 -0.30 7.64 -3.34
C LEU A 107 -0.11 6.53 -2.29
N GLY A 108 -0.80 6.58 -1.15
CA GLY A 108 -0.74 5.52 -0.13
C GLY A 108 -1.21 4.17 -0.65
N THR A 109 -2.30 4.13 -1.41
CA THR A 109 -2.78 2.88 -2.03
C THR A 109 -1.84 2.37 -3.12
N GLN A 110 -1.17 3.24 -3.88
CA GLN A 110 -0.13 2.85 -4.83
C GLN A 110 1.10 2.26 -4.15
N LEU A 111 1.65 2.92 -3.13
CA LEU A 111 2.76 2.39 -2.32
C LEU A 111 2.43 0.98 -1.79
N THR A 112 1.21 0.81 -1.29
CA THR A 112 0.71 -0.47 -0.79
C THR A 112 0.66 -1.53 -1.87
N PHE A 113 0.08 -1.22 -3.03
CA PHE A 113 -0.05 -2.15 -4.14
C PHE A 113 1.32 -2.64 -4.63
N THR A 114 2.28 -1.75 -4.83
CA THR A 114 3.63 -2.11 -5.28
C THR A 114 4.33 -3.02 -4.28
N ASN A 115 4.20 -2.75 -2.99
CA ASN A 115 4.79 -3.61 -1.95
C ASN A 115 4.09 -4.99 -1.87
N LEU A 116 2.77 -5.06 -2.10
CA LEU A 116 2.07 -6.34 -2.20
C LEU A 116 2.58 -7.18 -3.38
N LEU A 117 2.80 -6.57 -4.55
CA LEU A 117 3.38 -7.25 -5.71
C LEU A 117 4.83 -7.67 -5.47
N ALA A 118 5.64 -6.80 -4.85
CA ALA A 118 7.03 -7.09 -4.51
C ALA A 118 7.15 -8.22 -3.48
N SER A 119 6.20 -8.32 -2.53
CA SER A 119 6.18 -9.42 -1.55
C SER A 119 6.06 -10.79 -2.21
N ALA A 120 5.48 -10.88 -3.41
CA ALA A 120 5.37 -12.13 -4.15
C ALA A 120 6.65 -12.54 -4.89
N GLN A 121 7.67 -11.68 -4.94
CA GLN A 121 8.97 -11.94 -5.55
C GLN A 121 9.97 -12.53 -4.54
N GLU A 122 11.17 -12.88 -5.00
CA GLU A 122 12.23 -13.48 -4.17
C GLU A 122 13.55 -12.68 -4.20
N GLY A 123 14.33 -12.73 -3.11
CA GLY A 123 15.68 -12.16 -3.07
C GLY A 123 15.74 -10.67 -3.40
N GLU A 124 16.58 -10.30 -4.38
CA GLU A 124 16.77 -8.90 -4.82
C GLU A 124 15.86 -8.50 -5.99
N GLU A 125 14.84 -9.31 -6.30
CA GLU A 125 13.86 -8.97 -7.32
C GLU A 125 13.04 -7.74 -6.91
N ARG A 126 12.63 -6.98 -7.92
CA ARG A 126 11.94 -5.71 -7.71
C ARG A 126 10.76 -5.54 -8.64
N VAL A 127 9.78 -4.81 -8.15
CA VAL A 127 8.60 -4.37 -8.90
C VAL A 127 8.62 -2.85 -8.98
N GLU A 128 8.48 -2.33 -10.18
CA GLU A 128 8.22 -0.91 -10.42
C GLU A 128 6.78 -0.77 -10.94
N THR A 129 5.99 0.08 -10.30
CA THR A 129 4.68 0.50 -10.82
C THR A 129 4.73 1.95 -11.25
N ARG A 130 3.99 2.25 -12.32
CA ARG A 130 3.74 3.61 -12.81
C ARG A 130 2.24 3.76 -13.02
N LEU A 131 1.60 4.58 -12.21
CA LEU A 131 0.20 4.99 -12.38
C LEU A 131 0.17 6.48 -12.72
N THR A 132 -0.39 6.82 -13.88
CA THR A 132 -0.73 8.23 -14.18
C THR A 132 -2.13 8.54 -13.64
N SER A 133 -2.28 9.68 -12.98
CA SER A 133 -3.53 10.15 -12.39
C SER A 133 -3.83 11.57 -12.86
N ASP A 134 -4.88 12.19 -12.30
CA ASP A 134 -5.29 13.54 -12.68
C ASP A 134 -4.28 14.61 -12.25
N GLU A 135 -3.57 14.40 -11.13
CA GLU A 135 -2.60 15.36 -10.62
C GLU A 135 -1.18 15.12 -11.11
N ALA A 136 -0.77 13.85 -11.21
CA ALA A 136 0.61 13.47 -11.50
C ALA A 136 0.74 12.00 -11.87
N THR A 137 1.94 11.61 -12.29
CA THR A 137 2.33 10.21 -12.45
C THR A 137 3.10 9.76 -11.23
N ILE A 138 2.56 8.76 -10.53
CA ILE A 138 3.16 8.11 -9.37
C ILE A 138 4.05 6.98 -9.87
N LEU A 139 5.35 7.03 -9.57
CA LEU A 139 6.28 5.92 -9.80
C LEU A 139 6.76 5.37 -8.46
N THR A 140 6.46 4.10 -8.22
CA THR A 140 6.90 3.39 -7.02
C THR A 140 7.77 2.21 -7.40
N GLU A 141 8.87 2.01 -6.69
CA GLU A 141 9.73 0.83 -6.81
C GLU A 141 9.82 0.16 -5.44
N ALA A 142 9.55 -1.14 -5.39
CA ALA A 142 9.69 -1.95 -4.19
C ALA A 142 10.46 -3.24 -4.48
N LEU A 143 11.35 -3.62 -3.57
CA LEU A 143 12.10 -4.87 -3.59
C LEU A 143 11.39 -5.92 -2.73
N ALA A 144 11.61 -7.20 -3.02
CA ALA A 144 11.11 -8.31 -2.20
C ALA A 144 11.60 -8.25 -0.73
N LEU A 145 12.74 -7.58 -0.50
CA LEU A 145 13.34 -7.34 0.82
C LEU A 145 12.64 -6.24 1.64
N GLY A 146 11.65 -5.54 1.07
CA GLY A 146 10.90 -4.48 1.75
C GLY A 146 11.50 -3.07 1.65
N GLU A 147 12.53 -2.89 0.82
CA GLU A 147 13.01 -1.55 0.44
C GLU A 147 12.03 -0.94 -0.57
N CYS A 148 11.45 0.22 -0.25
CA CYS A 148 10.51 0.92 -1.13
C CYS A 148 10.94 2.38 -1.34
N ARG A 149 10.70 2.92 -2.55
CA ARG A 149 10.87 4.34 -2.87
C ARG A 149 9.83 4.79 -3.88
N CYS A 150 9.51 6.07 -3.86
CA CYS A 150 8.48 6.62 -4.72
C CYS A 150 8.82 8.06 -5.12
N TYR A 151 8.41 8.46 -6.32
CA TYR A 151 8.43 9.85 -6.74
C TYR A 151 7.31 10.18 -7.70
N LEU A 152 7.10 11.47 -7.91
CA LEU A 152 6.09 11.99 -8.81
C LEU A 152 6.76 12.56 -10.05
N ARG A 153 6.11 12.36 -11.19
CA ARG A 153 6.41 13.06 -12.44
C ARG A 153 5.26 13.98 -12.82
N PRO A 154 5.54 15.08 -13.54
CA PRO A 154 4.53 16.07 -13.90
C PRO A 154 3.59 15.60 -15.01
N GLU A 155 3.72 14.39 -15.54
CA GLU A 155 2.76 13.85 -16.52
C GLU A 155 1.44 13.50 -15.84
N TYR A 156 0.30 13.90 -16.40
CA TYR A 156 -1.04 13.68 -15.83
C TYR A 156 -2.08 13.32 -16.91
N ASN A 157 -3.24 12.83 -16.49
CA ASN A 157 -4.28 12.28 -17.37
C ASN A 157 -4.71 13.24 -18.49
N ALA A 158 -4.98 14.51 -18.20
CA ALA A 158 -5.41 15.46 -19.23
C ALA A 158 -4.35 15.72 -20.32
N GLN A 159 -3.04 15.49 -20.06
CA GLN A 159 -2.02 15.49 -21.13
C GLN A 159 -2.17 14.25 -22.03
N LEU A 160 -2.40 13.09 -21.44
CA LEU A 160 -2.62 11.84 -22.18
C LEU A 160 -3.87 11.92 -23.05
N GLU A 161 -4.97 12.45 -22.51
CA GLU A 161 -6.22 12.64 -23.25
C GLU A 161 -6.04 13.58 -24.46
N ALA A 162 -5.29 14.68 -24.29
CA ALA A 162 -4.97 15.59 -25.39
C ALA A 162 -4.15 14.91 -26.51
N GLU A 163 -3.41 13.86 -26.19
CA GLU A 163 -2.67 13.01 -27.12
C GLU A 163 -3.50 11.82 -27.65
N GLY A 164 -4.77 11.69 -27.24
CA GLY A 164 -5.64 10.57 -27.60
C GLY A 164 -5.29 9.24 -26.92
N GLN A 165 -4.57 9.29 -25.80
CA GLN A 165 -4.20 8.14 -24.99
C GLN A 165 -5.21 7.88 -23.86
N PRO A 166 -5.38 6.63 -23.41
CA PRO A 166 -6.28 6.29 -22.30
C PRO A 166 -5.81 6.88 -20.97
N THR A 167 -6.76 7.26 -20.12
CA THR A 167 -6.50 7.71 -18.74
C THR A 167 -6.15 6.56 -17.80
N PHE A 168 -5.54 6.91 -16.67
CA PHE A 168 -5.11 5.98 -15.63
C PHE A 168 -4.31 4.75 -16.14
N PRO A 169 -3.32 4.92 -17.06
CA PRO A 169 -2.45 3.83 -17.43
C PRO A 169 -1.69 3.32 -16.20
N LEU A 170 -1.79 2.02 -15.94
CA LEU A 170 -1.02 1.32 -14.93
C LEU A 170 -0.01 0.41 -15.61
N ARG A 171 1.27 0.79 -15.54
CA ARG A 171 2.38 -0.07 -15.95
C ARG A 171 2.99 -0.75 -14.73
N VAL A 172 3.28 -2.04 -14.86
CA VAL A 172 4.01 -2.82 -13.87
C VAL A 172 5.20 -3.49 -14.55
N ASN A 173 6.40 -3.22 -14.06
CA ASN A 173 7.65 -3.83 -14.50
C ASN A 173 8.17 -4.76 -13.39
N ARG A 174 8.28 -6.06 -13.67
CA ARG A 174 8.94 -7.03 -12.78
C ARG A 174 10.37 -7.24 -13.25
N ILE A 175 11.34 -6.87 -12.43
CA ILE A 175 12.75 -6.99 -12.75
C ILE A 175 13.28 -8.17 -11.95
N LEU A 176 13.37 -9.30 -12.64
CA LEU A 176 13.65 -10.60 -12.07
C LEU A 176 15.15 -10.92 -12.12
N TYR A 177 15.59 -11.78 -11.22
CA TYR A 177 17.00 -12.14 -11.15
C TYR A 177 17.45 -12.84 -12.44
N ARG A 178 18.67 -12.51 -12.93
CA ARG A 178 19.26 -13.02 -14.18
C ARG A 178 18.47 -12.75 -15.46
N GLN A 179 17.42 -11.92 -15.42
CA GLN A 179 16.74 -11.47 -16.63
C GLN A 179 17.40 -10.20 -17.18
N ARG A 180 17.62 -10.16 -18.49
CA ARG A 180 18.24 -9.01 -19.17
C ARG A 180 17.33 -7.78 -19.23
N ALA A 181 16.03 -8.01 -19.20
CA ALA A 181 15.01 -6.98 -19.32
C ALA A 181 13.86 -7.25 -18.35
N PRO A 182 13.15 -6.20 -17.91
CA PRO A 182 11.93 -6.36 -17.11
C PRO A 182 10.85 -7.11 -17.88
N PHE A 183 10.02 -7.87 -17.16
CA PHE A 183 8.71 -8.26 -17.64
C PHE A 183 7.75 -7.09 -17.42
N SER A 184 7.30 -6.48 -18.51
CA SER A 184 6.46 -5.28 -18.48
C SER A 184 5.03 -5.61 -18.90
N SER A 185 4.08 -5.15 -18.10
CA SER A 185 2.65 -5.20 -18.41
C SER A 185 2.06 -3.80 -18.27
N LEU A 186 1.22 -3.43 -19.23
CA LEU A 186 0.51 -2.15 -19.26
C LEU A 186 -0.97 -2.47 -19.36
N VAL A 187 -1.74 -1.98 -18.40
CA VAL A 187 -3.20 -2.11 -18.40
C VAL A 187 -3.84 -0.74 -18.27
N HIS A 188 -5.05 -0.65 -18.78
CA HIS A 188 -5.93 0.51 -18.62
C HIS A 188 -7.22 -0.03 -18.02
N ALA A 189 -7.63 0.53 -16.88
CA ALA A 189 -8.92 0.18 -16.30
C ALA A 189 -9.99 1.09 -16.90
N ASP A 190 -11.15 0.52 -17.21
CA ASP A 190 -12.32 1.28 -17.64
C ASP A 190 -13.40 1.07 -16.60
N LEU A 191 -13.80 2.16 -15.92
CA LEU A 191 -14.84 2.11 -14.90
C LEU A 191 -16.17 1.64 -15.49
N ALA A 192 -16.53 2.08 -16.70
CA ALA A 192 -17.77 1.65 -17.33
C ALA A 192 -17.74 0.14 -17.59
N GLU A 193 -16.63 -0.41 -18.09
CA GLU A 193 -16.46 -1.85 -18.30
C GLU A 193 -16.56 -2.64 -16.99
N LEU A 194 -15.92 -2.15 -15.92
CA LEU A 194 -15.94 -2.80 -14.60
C LEU A 194 -17.34 -2.84 -13.99
N LEU A 195 -18.20 -1.88 -14.33
CA LEU A 195 -19.56 -1.75 -13.80
C LEU A 195 -20.66 -2.20 -14.78
N GLN A 196 -20.31 -2.66 -15.98
CA GLN A 196 -21.29 -3.15 -16.95
C GLN A 196 -21.89 -4.49 -16.49
N PRO A 197 -23.21 -4.71 -16.65
CA PRO A 197 -23.79 -6.04 -16.46
C PRO A 197 -23.07 -7.05 -17.38
N PRO A 198 -22.77 -8.27 -16.91
CA PRO A 198 -22.19 -9.29 -17.77
C PRO A 198 -23.12 -9.52 -18.96
N ILE A 199 -22.62 -9.26 -20.18
CA ILE A 199 -23.37 -9.52 -21.41
C ILE A 199 -23.55 -11.04 -21.49
N PRO A 200 -24.79 -11.56 -21.52
CA PRO A 200 -24.99 -12.98 -21.75
C PRO A 200 -24.38 -13.30 -23.10
N THR A 201 -23.37 -14.15 -23.14
CA THR A 201 -22.79 -14.64 -24.40
C THR A 201 -23.91 -15.35 -25.15
N SER A 202 -24.49 -14.69 -26.14
CA SER A 202 -25.43 -15.32 -27.06
C SER A 202 -24.66 -16.44 -27.77
N SER A 203 -24.98 -17.68 -27.45
CA SER A 203 -24.53 -18.86 -28.16
C SER A 203 -25.21 -18.91 -29.53
N ASP A 204 -24.97 -17.91 -30.39
CA ASP A 204 -25.38 -17.91 -31.79
C ASP A 204 -24.18 -18.33 -32.63
N GLY A 205 -24.10 -19.64 -32.87
CA GLY A 205 -23.07 -20.23 -33.70
C GLY A 205 -23.09 -21.75 -33.65
N HIS A 206 -24.10 -22.36 -34.29
CA HIS A 206 -24.13 -23.74 -34.80
C HIS A 206 -23.11 -24.72 -34.18
N VAL A 207 -23.46 -25.36 -33.08
CA VAL A 207 -22.89 -26.67 -32.72
C VAL A 207 -24.06 -27.65 -32.67
N LYS A 208 -24.08 -28.54 -33.67
CA LYS A 208 -24.97 -29.70 -33.72
C LYS A 208 -24.74 -30.56 -32.48
N ASP A 209 -25.82 -30.84 -31.76
CA ASP A 209 -26.11 -32.07 -31.04
C ASP A 209 -24.89 -32.91 -30.62
N ALA A 210 -24.27 -32.53 -29.50
CA ALA A 210 -23.55 -33.46 -28.65
C ALA A 210 -24.00 -33.18 -27.21
N GLU A 211 -24.78 -34.12 -26.66
CA GLU A 211 -25.33 -34.09 -25.31
C GLU A 211 -24.20 -33.91 -24.27
N GLY A 212 -24.15 -32.73 -23.66
CA GLY A 212 -23.14 -32.38 -22.67
C GLY A 212 -22.96 -30.86 -22.58
N GLY A 213 -24.03 -30.13 -22.24
CA GLY A 213 -24.01 -28.68 -22.13
C GLY A 213 -23.04 -28.20 -21.05
N ALA A 214 -21.82 -27.81 -21.45
CA ALA A 214 -20.87 -27.13 -20.59
C ALA A 214 -21.39 -25.70 -20.36
N VAL A 215 -21.94 -25.45 -19.18
CA VAL A 215 -22.24 -24.10 -18.70
C VAL A 215 -20.90 -23.37 -18.56
N ASP A 216 -20.76 -22.20 -19.18
CA ASP A 216 -19.55 -21.37 -19.02
C ASP A 216 -19.42 -20.97 -17.54
N HIS A 217 -18.49 -21.61 -16.84
CA HIS A 217 -18.26 -21.46 -15.41
C HIS A 217 -17.27 -20.32 -15.07
N THR A 218 -16.88 -19.52 -16.06
CA THR A 218 -15.89 -18.45 -15.86
C THR A 218 -16.42 -17.34 -14.95
N VAL A 219 -15.59 -16.91 -13.98
CA VAL A 219 -15.95 -15.79 -13.10
C VAL A 219 -15.95 -14.49 -13.91
N PRO A 220 -17.05 -13.71 -13.95
CA PRO A 220 -17.11 -12.53 -14.79
C PRO A 220 -16.03 -11.51 -14.39
N PHE A 221 -15.47 -10.82 -15.39
CA PHE A 221 -14.56 -9.71 -15.15
C PHE A 221 -15.25 -8.54 -14.43
N SER A 222 -16.52 -8.29 -14.78
CA SER A 222 -17.35 -7.25 -14.19
C SER A 222 -17.58 -7.44 -12.68
N LEU A 223 -17.60 -6.31 -11.99
CA LEU A 223 -17.94 -6.15 -10.57
C LEU A 223 -19.43 -5.90 -10.35
N PHE A 224 -20.21 -5.71 -11.42
CA PHE A 224 -21.62 -5.41 -11.35
C PHE A 224 -22.39 -6.45 -10.52
N THR A 225 -23.21 -5.96 -9.60
CA THR A 225 -24.31 -6.71 -9.01
C THR A 225 -25.62 -5.96 -9.24
N PRO A 226 -26.76 -6.64 -9.42
CA PRO A 226 -28.05 -5.98 -9.63
C PRO A 226 -28.40 -4.97 -8.51
N THR A 227 -27.90 -5.20 -7.30
CA THR A 227 -28.12 -4.33 -6.13
C THR A 227 -27.13 -3.17 -6.03
N MET A 228 -26.04 -3.17 -6.81
CA MET A 228 -24.96 -2.19 -6.68
C MET A 228 -25.41 -0.78 -7.06
N VAL A 229 -26.16 -0.67 -8.17
CA VAL A 229 -26.60 0.62 -8.74
C VAL A 229 -27.55 1.36 -7.80
N SER A 230 -28.33 0.65 -7.01
CA SER A 230 -29.25 1.26 -6.04
C SER A 230 -28.59 1.62 -4.71
N ARG A 231 -27.43 1.04 -4.39
CA ARG A 231 -26.76 1.22 -3.10
C ARG A 231 -25.62 2.23 -3.13
N VAL A 232 -24.88 2.30 -4.24
CA VAL A 232 -23.69 3.12 -4.35
C VAL A 232 -23.84 4.11 -5.50
N PRO A 233 -23.89 5.42 -5.23
CA PRO A 233 -23.96 6.44 -6.28
C PRO A 233 -22.77 6.36 -7.25
N LEU A 234 -23.00 6.66 -8.53
CA LEU A 234 -21.95 6.64 -9.55
C LEU A 234 -20.79 7.59 -9.21
N ASP A 235 -21.07 8.74 -8.61
CA ASP A 235 -20.03 9.70 -8.21
C ASP A 235 -19.07 9.12 -7.16
N ALA A 236 -19.56 8.25 -6.26
CA ALA A 236 -18.71 7.56 -5.30
C ALA A 236 -17.78 6.57 -6.02
N TRP A 237 -18.28 5.86 -7.03
CA TRP A 237 -17.46 5.00 -7.88
C TRP A 237 -16.40 5.78 -8.66
N THR A 238 -16.77 6.91 -9.25
CA THR A 238 -15.84 7.79 -9.99
C THR A 238 -14.74 8.31 -9.06
N ASN A 239 -15.10 8.81 -7.87
CA ASN A 239 -14.13 9.28 -6.88
C ASN A 239 -13.22 8.15 -6.39
N PHE A 240 -13.78 6.97 -6.12
CA PHE A 240 -13.00 5.80 -5.72
C PHE A 240 -12.05 5.36 -6.83
N PHE A 241 -12.48 5.37 -8.09
CA PHE A 241 -11.65 5.04 -9.24
C PHE A 241 -10.51 6.03 -9.45
N ALA A 242 -10.75 7.33 -9.27
CA ALA A 242 -9.73 8.37 -9.42
C ALA A 242 -8.70 8.37 -8.28
N TYR A 243 -9.15 8.15 -7.03
CA TYR A 243 -8.33 8.37 -5.83
C TYR A 243 -8.03 7.11 -5.01
N ASN A 244 -8.35 5.93 -5.52
CA ASN A 244 -8.00 4.66 -4.90
C ASN A 244 -7.51 3.63 -5.94
N SER A 245 -6.38 3.01 -5.65
CA SER A 245 -5.74 2.06 -6.57
C SER A 245 -6.41 0.68 -6.64
N THR A 246 -7.45 0.42 -5.84
CA THR A 246 -8.05 -0.92 -5.72
C THR A 246 -8.61 -1.44 -7.04
N LEU A 247 -9.36 -0.62 -7.79
CA LEU A 247 -9.92 -1.03 -9.09
C LEU A 247 -8.84 -1.24 -10.15
N HIS A 248 -7.81 -0.39 -10.14
CA HIS A 248 -6.65 -0.51 -11.02
C HIS A 248 -5.85 -1.79 -10.73
N ALA A 249 -5.64 -2.10 -9.44
CA ALA A 249 -4.99 -3.33 -8.99
C ALA A 249 -5.79 -4.58 -9.37
N TYR A 250 -7.11 -4.55 -9.17
CA TYR A 250 -8.01 -5.62 -9.60
C TYR A 250 -7.90 -5.85 -11.12
N ASN A 251 -8.03 -4.79 -11.93
CA ASN A 251 -7.91 -4.87 -13.38
C ASN A 251 -6.56 -5.45 -13.82
N TYR A 252 -5.46 -4.98 -13.22
CA TYR A 252 -4.13 -5.52 -13.47
C TYR A 252 -4.04 -7.02 -13.19
N LEU A 253 -4.48 -7.46 -12.01
CA LEU A 253 -4.39 -8.87 -11.62
C LEU A 253 -5.28 -9.77 -12.50
N ARG A 254 -6.47 -9.30 -12.90
CA ARG A 254 -7.35 -10.02 -13.83
C ARG A 254 -6.74 -10.15 -15.22
N ARG A 255 -6.22 -9.05 -15.79
CA ARG A 255 -5.76 -9.00 -17.19
C ARG A 255 -4.33 -9.47 -17.39
N SER A 256 -3.43 -9.12 -16.47
CA SER A 256 -2.02 -9.43 -16.56
C SER A 256 -1.67 -10.76 -15.91
N ASP A 257 -2.19 -11.00 -14.70
CA ASP A 257 -1.85 -12.20 -13.93
C ASP A 257 -2.86 -13.35 -14.18
N GLY A 258 -4.00 -13.05 -14.80
CA GLY A 258 -5.02 -14.05 -15.15
C GLY A 258 -5.68 -14.69 -13.94
N CYS A 259 -5.61 -14.09 -12.75
CA CYS A 259 -6.22 -14.63 -11.54
C CYS A 259 -7.54 -13.90 -11.22
N VAL A 260 -8.40 -14.49 -10.39
CA VAL A 260 -9.62 -13.87 -9.86
C VAL A 260 -9.37 -13.45 -8.40
N PRO A 261 -8.85 -12.24 -8.13
CA PRO A 261 -8.49 -11.84 -6.78
C PRO A 261 -9.66 -11.17 -6.05
N ALA A 262 -9.60 -11.17 -4.72
CA ALA A 262 -10.22 -10.13 -3.91
C ALA A 262 -9.17 -9.12 -3.48
N VAL A 263 -9.37 -7.83 -3.79
CA VAL A 263 -8.40 -6.77 -3.51
C VAL A 263 -9.08 -5.66 -2.74
N TRP A 264 -8.42 -5.17 -1.70
CA TRP A 264 -8.83 -3.92 -1.03
C TRP A 264 -7.60 -3.17 -0.57
N LEU A 265 -7.46 -1.94 -1.06
CA LEU A 265 -6.43 -0.99 -0.66
C LEU A 265 -7.13 0.20 -0.02
N HIS A 266 -6.63 0.65 1.12
CA HIS A 266 -7.22 1.77 1.83
C HIS A 266 -6.16 2.63 2.50
N THR A 267 -6.33 3.94 2.39
CA THR A 267 -5.49 4.93 3.04
C THR A 267 -6.39 6.07 3.48
N ALA A 268 -6.26 6.46 4.75
CA ALA A 268 -6.94 7.63 5.28
C ALA A 268 -5.92 8.65 5.78
N LEU A 269 -6.24 9.92 5.60
CA LEU A 269 -5.50 11.06 6.14
C LEU A 269 -6.50 11.92 6.94
N ASP A 270 -6.16 12.17 8.20
CA ASP A 270 -6.98 12.95 9.12
C ASP A 270 -6.66 14.44 8.97
N ALA A 271 -7.48 15.13 8.19
CA ALA A 271 -7.35 16.56 7.95
C ALA A 271 -7.43 17.38 9.26
N ALA A 272 -8.17 16.90 10.27
CA ALA A 272 -8.29 17.61 11.54
C ALA A 272 -6.97 17.56 12.32
N VAL A 273 -6.26 16.43 12.30
CA VAL A 273 -4.92 16.31 12.89
C VAL A 273 -3.93 17.22 12.16
N LEU A 274 -3.95 17.23 10.83
CA LEU A 274 -3.06 18.11 10.05
C LEU A 274 -3.33 19.60 10.31
N ARG A 275 -4.59 20.00 10.51
CA ARG A 275 -4.96 21.37 10.91
C ARG A 275 -4.54 21.70 12.35
N ALA A 276 -4.71 20.76 13.27
CA ALA A 276 -4.36 20.96 14.69
C ALA A 276 -2.85 21.17 14.90
N ASP A 277 -2.02 20.61 14.02
CA ASP A 277 -0.56 20.75 14.03
C ASP A 277 -0.04 21.85 13.07
N ASP A 278 -0.89 22.79 12.64
CA ASP A 278 -0.54 23.91 11.75
C ASP A 278 0.17 23.47 10.45
N LEU A 279 -0.25 22.34 9.87
CA LEU A 279 0.20 21.92 8.53
C LEU A 279 -0.77 22.35 7.44
N LEU A 280 -2.04 22.55 7.79
CA LEU A 280 -3.10 23.05 6.92
C LEU A 280 -3.78 24.25 7.57
N ASP A 281 -4.21 25.21 6.75
CA ASP A 281 -5.06 26.30 7.21
C ASP A 281 -6.52 25.84 7.46
N ALA A 282 -7.38 26.77 7.86
CA ALA A 282 -8.80 26.49 8.08
C ALA A 282 -9.53 26.05 6.80
N ASP A 283 -9.05 26.49 5.64
CA ASP A 283 -9.61 26.22 4.32
C ASP A 283 -9.04 24.94 3.68
N GLY A 284 -8.10 24.26 4.37
CA GLY A 284 -7.44 23.03 3.93
C GLY A 284 -6.22 23.24 3.02
N THR A 285 -5.78 24.47 2.78
CA THR A 285 -4.58 24.78 2.00
C THR A 285 -3.32 24.66 2.86
N PRO A 286 -2.17 24.29 2.29
CA PRO A 286 -0.93 24.20 3.04
C PRO A 286 -0.46 25.59 3.46
N LEU A 287 -0.11 25.75 4.73
CA LEU A 287 0.49 27.00 5.20
C LEU A 287 1.76 27.31 4.40
N SER A 288 1.93 28.57 3.97
CA SER A 288 3.02 28.97 3.07
C SER A 288 4.42 28.76 3.65
N ASN A 289 4.52 28.59 4.98
CA ASN A 289 5.72 28.21 5.71
C ASN A 289 5.33 27.58 7.06
N PRO A 290 5.05 26.26 7.15
CA PRO A 290 4.64 25.67 8.41
C PRO A 290 5.77 25.70 9.47
N HIS A 291 7.05 25.83 9.05
CA HIS A 291 8.20 25.73 9.96
C HIS A 291 9.32 26.79 9.78
N VAL A 292 9.13 27.80 8.93
CA VAL A 292 10.06 28.94 8.85
C VAL A 292 9.53 30.09 9.71
N LYS A 293 9.49 29.87 11.03
CA LYS A 293 9.50 30.96 12.03
C LYS A 293 10.87 31.07 12.72
N ALA A 294 11.89 30.51 12.08
CA ALA A 294 13.27 30.72 12.50
C ALA A 294 13.80 31.93 11.73
N ASP A 295 13.59 33.13 12.28
CA ASP A 295 14.33 34.35 11.94
C ASP A 295 15.77 34.24 12.49
N VAL A 296 16.41 33.10 12.22
CA VAL A 296 17.72 32.71 12.76
C VAL A 296 18.76 33.14 11.75
N LYS A 297 19.16 34.41 11.84
CA LYS A 297 20.41 34.92 11.28
C LYS A 297 21.62 34.38 12.05
N SER A 298 21.65 33.07 12.37
CA SER A 298 22.82 32.44 12.98
C SER A 298 23.76 31.98 11.86
N PRO A 299 25.03 32.44 11.83
CA PRO A 299 26.02 32.03 10.84
C PRO A 299 26.56 30.61 11.07
N ASP A 300 26.17 29.90 12.14
CA ASP A 300 26.67 28.55 12.43
C ASP A 300 25.84 27.45 11.74
N SER A 301 26.44 26.85 10.71
CA SER A 301 25.84 25.78 9.89
C SER A 301 25.38 24.56 10.68
N LYS A 302 26.03 24.24 11.81
CA LYS A 302 25.70 23.09 12.66
C LYS A 302 24.40 23.28 13.45
N GLU A 303 24.12 24.49 13.92
CA GLU A 303 22.87 24.77 14.64
C GLU A 303 21.68 24.73 13.69
N ALA A 304 21.84 25.30 12.49
CA ALA A 304 20.83 25.25 11.44
C ALA A 304 20.49 23.80 11.03
N GLU A 305 21.49 22.94 10.88
CA GLU A 305 21.30 21.52 10.57
C GLU A 305 20.52 20.79 11.67
N LYS A 306 20.87 21.03 12.94
CA LYS A 306 20.19 20.43 14.09
C LYS A 306 18.72 20.88 14.20
N VAL A 307 18.45 22.17 13.94
CA VAL A 307 17.08 22.70 13.92
C VAL A 307 16.28 22.09 12.77
N ALA A 308 16.86 22.00 11.58
CA ALA A 308 16.20 21.38 10.42
C ALA A 308 15.90 19.89 10.66
N GLU A 309 16.82 19.15 11.30
CA GLU A 309 16.59 17.76 11.67
C GLU A 309 15.45 17.62 12.70
N ALA A 310 15.45 18.46 13.75
CA ALA A 310 14.39 18.45 14.75
C ALA A 310 13.01 18.76 14.14
N GLN A 311 12.94 19.72 13.21
CA GLN A 311 11.72 20.04 12.45
C GLN A 311 11.27 18.88 11.57
N ALA A 312 12.19 18.23 10.85
CA ALA A 312 11.89 17.06 10.04
C ALA A 312 11.34 15.89 10.90
N GLN A 313 11.91 15.67 12.08
CA GLN A 313 11.44 14.67 13.04
C GLN A 313 10.07 15.03 13.65
N ALA A 314 9.79 16.32 13.89
CA ALA A 314 8.47 16.78 14.34
C ALA A 314 7.41 16.55 13.27
N LEU A 315 7.66 16.98 12.03
CA LEU A 315 6.77 16.75 10.89
C LEU A 315 6.50 15.25 10.67
N GLN A 316 7.54 14.41 10.78
CA GLN A 316 7.38 12.96 10.66
C GLN A 316 6.45 12.37 11.74
N ARG A 317 6.51 12.87 12.98
CA ARG A 317 5.62 12.44 14.06
C ARG A 317 4.18 12.86 13.78
N THR A 318 3.94 14.12 13.39
CA THR A 318 2.62 14.60 13.00
C THR A 318 2.03 13.78 11.86
N LEU A 319 2.78 13.56 10.78
CA LEU A 319 2.32 12.77 9.63
C LEU A 319 1.96 11.33 10.04
N ARG A 320 2.75 10.71 10.93
CA ARG A 320 2.40 9.39 11.46
C ARG A 320 1.06 9.43 12.18
N HIS A 321 0.78 10.44 13.01
CA HIS A 321 -0.52 10.56 13.69
C HIS A 321 -1.67 10.88 12.74
N ALA A 322 -1.43 11.73 11.75
CA ALA A 322 -2.41 12.12 10.74
C ALA A 322 -2.79 10.98 9.78
N ILE A 323 -1.96 9.94 9.64
CA ILE A 323 -2.29 8.76 8.84
C ILE A 323 -2.73 7.64 9.81
N PRO A 324 -4.03 7.53 10.16
CA PRO A 324 -4.48 6.50 11.09
C PRO A 324 -4.26 5.09 10.54
N HIS A 325 -4.39 4.90 9.23
CA HIS A 325 -4.16 3.64 8.55
C HIS A 325 -3.83 3.85 7.06
N SER A 326 -2.87 3.07 6.58
CA SER A 326 -2.58 2.87 5.16
C SER A 326 -2.20 1.41 5.01
N PHE A 327 -3.06 0.64 4.34
CA PHE A 327 -2.94 -0.80 4.23
C PHE A 327 -3.56 -1.32 2.94
N GLY A 328 -3.28 -2.59 2.66
CA GLY A 328 -3.96 -3.31 1.59
C GLY A 328 -3.88 -4.80 1.78
N VAL A 329 -4.78 -5.50 1.12
CA VAL A 329 -4.88 -6.95 1.17
C VAL A 329 -5.31 -7.51 -0.17
N ILE A 330 -4.70 -8.64 -0.54
CA ILE A 330 -5.02 -9.40 -1.75
C ILE A 330 -5.25 -10.85 -1.34
N VAL A 331 -6.41 -11.40 -1.72
CA VAL A 331 -6.71 -12.84 -1.66
C VAL A 331 -6.56 -13.38 -3.08
N THR A 332 -5.59 -14.27 -3.29
CA THR A 332 -5.24 -14.82 -4.60
C THR A 332 -5.46 -16.34 -4.60
N PRO A 333 -6.38 -16.86 -5.42
CA PRO A 333 -6.46 -18.29 -5.71
C PRO A 333 -5.17 -18.81 -6.37
N LEU A 334 -4.66 -19.94 -5.90
CA LEU A 334 -3.47 -20.64 -6.38
C LEU A 334 -3.89 -22.02 -6.92
N ALA A 335 -4.25 -22.10 -8.20
CA ALA A 335 -4.76 -23.33 -8.82
C ALA A 335 -5.98 -23.95 -8.09
N ALA A 336 -6.87 -23.09 -7.56
CA ALA A 336 -7.93 -23.46 -6.61
C ALA A 336 -9.21 -24.04 -7.25
N GLY A 337 -9.27 -24.09 -8.59
CA GLY A 337 -10.45 -24.48 -9.35
C GLY A 337 -11.61 -23.47 -9.26
N ASP A 338 -12.61 -23.67 -10.13
CA ASP A 338 -13.69 -22.70 -10.37
C ASP A 338 -14.55 -22.39 -9.13
N ALA A 339 -14.67 -23.34 -8.18
CA ALA A 339 -15.46 -23.15 -6.98
C ALA A 339 -14.84 -22.07 -6.06
N VAL A 340 -13.53 -22.17 -5.81
CA VAL A 340 -12.82 -21.20 -4.96
C VAL A 340 -12.71 -19.85 -5.67
N GLU A 341 -12.45 -19.84 -6.98
CA GLU A 341 -12.41 -18.60 -7.76
C GLU A 341 -13.76 -17.86 -7.72
N ARG A 342 -14.90 -18.58 -7.81
CA ARG A 342 -16.23 -17.97 -7.66
C ARG A 342 -16.44 -17.38 -6.27
N GLN A 343 -16.02 -18.06 -5.21
CA GLN A 343 -16.14 -17.54 -3.84
C GLN A 343 -15.29 -16.29 -3.64
N VAL A 344 -14.03 -16.30 -4.10
CA VAL A 344 -13.14 -15.12 -4.03
C VAL A 344 -13.67 -13.98 -4.90
N GLY A 345 -14.20 -14.27 -6.09
CA GLY A 345 -14.85 -13.29 -6.95
C GLY A 345 -16.08 -12.65 -6.30
N GLN A 346 -16.92 -13.45 -5.61
CA GLN A 346 -18.06 -12.95 -4.85
C GLN A 346 -17.60 -12.05 -3.69
N LEU A 347 -16.59 -12.48 -2.92
CA LEU A 347 -15.97 -11.67 -1.87
C LEU A 347 -15.49 -10.34 -2.43
N ASN A 348 -14.79 -10.34 -3.56
CA ASN A 348 -14.27 -9.13 -4.18
C ASN A 348 -15.38 -8.12 -4.52
N ARG A 349 -16.51 -8.58 -5.08
CA ARG A 349 -17.63 -7.69 -5.44
C ARG A 349 -18.22 -6.97 -4.25
N VAL A 350 -18.56 -7.72 -3.19
CA VAL A 350 -19.18 -7.13 -1.99
C VAL A 350 -18.19 -6.26 -1.21
N LEU A 351 -16.91 -6.63 -1.21
CA LEU A 351 -15.84 -5.85 -0.60
C LEU A 351 -15.65 -4.52 -1.34
N MET A 352 -15.67 -4.54 -2.67
CA MET A 352 -15.54 -3.33 -3.48
C MET A 352 -16.70 -2.37 -3.24
N GLU A 353 -17.94 -2.88 -3.24
CA GLU A 353 -19.14 -2.09 -2.94
C GLU A 353 -19.02 -1.41 -1.57
N ALA A 354 -18.64 -2.17 -0.54
CA ALA A 354 -18.46 -1.64 0.81
C ALA A 354 -17.28 -0.63 0.90
N ALA A 355 -16.20 -0.86 0.16
CA ALA A 355 -15.05 0.05 0.12
C ALA A 355 -15.40 1.37 -0.56
N VAL A 356 -16.15 1.36 -1.66
CA VAL A 356 -16.57 2.58 -2.37
C VAL A 356 -17.48 3.43 -1.49
N LEU A 357 -18.35 2.81 -0.70
CA LEU A 357 -19.19 3.53 0.27
C LEU A 357 -18.40 4.31 1.34
N LEU A 358 -17.14 3.95 1.62
CA LEU A 358 -16.28 4.75 2.50
C LEU A 358 -15.86 6.08 1.87
N HIS A 359 -15.90 6.17 0.54
CA HIS A 359 -15.55 7.36 -0.24
C HIS A 359 -16.78 8.14 -0.73
N ALA A 360 -17.98 7.69 -0.38
CA ALA A 360 -19.19 8.44 -0.66
C ALA A 360 -19.18 9.74 0.18
N PRO A 361 -19.49 10.90 -0.42
CA PRO A 361 -19.57 12.15 0.34
C PRO A 361 -20.63 12.01 1.45
N PRO A 362 -20.38 12.54 2.65
CA PRO A 362 -21.39 12.56 3.69
C PRO A 362 -22.61 13.27 3.14
N THR A 363 -23.78 12.63 3.22
CA THR A 363 -25.04 13.24 2.78
C THR A 363 -25.37 14.38 3.73
N SER A 364 -24.93 15.58 3.37
CA SER A 364 -25.13 16.81 4.14
C SER A 364 -26.61 17.01 4.42
N GLY A 365 -27.02 16.72 5.67
CA GLY A 365 -28.27 17.09 6.32
C GLY A 365 -29.43 17.52 5.42
N ARG A 366 -30.03 16.58 4.68
CA ARG A 366 -31.46 16.74 4.37
C ARG A 366 -32.18 16.61 5.71
N ASN A 367 -32.62 17.75 6.24
CA ASN A 367 -33.48 17.86 7.41
C ASN A 367 -34.47 16.70 7.40
N ALA A 368 -34.51 15.96 8.50
CA ALA A 368 -35.41 14.84 8.73
C ALA A 368 -36.88 15.32 8.84
N SER A 369 -37.38 16.04 7.83
CA SER A 369 -38.81 16.20 7.62
C SER A 369 -39.31 14.88 7.05
N SER A 370 -40.01 14.15 7.91
CA SER A 370 -40.88 13.03 7.60
C SER A 370 -41.65 13.25 6.30
N ASP A 371 -41.87 12.18 5.55
CA ASP A 371 -42.73 12.09 4.36
C ASP A 371 -42.02 12.14 3.00
N SER A 372 -41.11 11.19 2.78
CA SER A 372 -41.13 10.35 1.57
C SER A 372 -40.05 9.27 1.68
N GLY A 373 -40.39 8.03 1.34
CA GLY A 373 -39.55 6.83 1.49
C GLY A 373 -38.34 6.76 0.55
N GLY A 374 -37.48 7.78 0.55
CA GLY A 374 -36.19 7.76 -0.10
C GLY A 374 -35.21 6.92 0.72
N ALA A 375 -34.64 5.88 0.10
CA ALA A 375 -33.63 5.01 0.70
C ALA A 375 -32.50 5.85 1.31
N ALA A 376 -32.37 5.80 2.64
CA ALA A 376 -31.26 6.44 3.34
C ALA A 376 -29.95 5.88 2.77
N ALA A 377 -29.04 6.75 2.33
CA ALA A 377 -27.71 6.34 1.90
C ALA A 377 -27.05 5.57 3.05
N SER A 378 -26.86 4.27 2.87
CA SER A 378 -26.33 3.39 3.90
C SER A 378 -24.85 3.69 4.10
N ALA A 379 -24.47 4.10 5.30
CA ALA A 379 -23.06 4.20 5.69
C ALA A 379 -22.35 2.86 5.42
N SER A 380 -21.09 2.91 4.98
CA SER A 380 -20.33 1.68 4.73
C SER A 380 -20.26 0.82 6.00
N PRO A 381 -20.52 -0.50 5.90
CA PRO A 381 -20.37 -1.40 7.03
C PRO A 381 -18.91 -1.51 7.51
N LEU A 382 -17.93 -1.05 6.71
CA LEU A 382 -16.51 -1.05 7.06
C LEU A 382 -16.10 0.13 7.97
N GLN A 383 -16.91 1.18 8.08
CA GLN A 383 -16.52 2.38 8.83
C GLN A 383 -16.24 2.05 10.31
N SER A 384 -17.12 1.30 10.96
CA SER A 384 -16.96 0.91 12.36
C SER A 384 -15.73 0.04 12.60
N LEU A 385 -15.40 -0.83 11.64
CA LEU A 385 -14.19 -1.64 11.67
C LEU A 385 -12.95 -0.76 11.64
N LEU A 386 -12.91 0.22 10.73
CA LEU A 386 -11.76 1.10 10.55
C LEU A 386 -11.53 2.03 11.75
N GLU A 387 -12.61 2.52 12.38
CA GLU A 387 -12.50 3.28 13.64
C GLU A 387 -11.94 2.40 14.77
N ARG A 388 -12.40 1.14 14.88
CA ARG A 388 -11.83 0.19 15.85
C ARG A 388 -10.35 -0.08 15.58
N CYS A 389 -9.98 -0.28 14.31
CA CYS A 389 -8.59 -0.46 13.89
C CYS A 389 -7.73 0.77 14.23
N LYS A 390 -8.26 1.98 14.05
CA LYS A 390 -7.58 3.25 14.39
C LYS A 390 -7.32 3.32 15.90
N GLU A 391 -8.31 3.00 16.73
CA GLU A 391 -8.21 3.05 18.19
C GLU A 391 -7.23 2.02 18.76
N LYS A 392 -7.27 0.78 18.26
CA LYS A 392 -6.51 -0.36 18.83
C LYS A 392 -5.22 -0.69 18.10
N HIS A 393 -5.00 -0.10 16.92
CA HIS A 393 -3.91 -0.43 15.99
C HIS A 393 -3.91 -1.89 15.50
N THR A 394 -5.05 -2.58 15.55
CA THR A 394 -5.22 -4.01 15.23
C THR A 394 -5.65 -4.26 13.79
N THR A 395 -5.28 -3.38 12.86
CA THR A 395 -5.66 -3.46 11.43
C THR A 395 -5.33 -4.82 10.82
N CYS A 396 -4.12 -5.35 11.04
CA CYS A 396 -3.72 -6.63 10.45
C CYS A 396 -4.69 -7.78 10.82
N GLN A 397 -4.98 -7.97 12.10
CA GLN A 397 -5.91 -9.02 12.55
C GLN A 397 -7.33 -8.79 12.03
N HIS A 398 -7.88 -7.58 12.22
CA HIS A 398 -9.27 -7.29 11.85
C HIS A 398 -9.53 -7.44 10.35
N ILE A 399 -8.60 -7.00 9.50
CA ILE A 399 -8.74 -7.14 8.05
C ILE A 399 -8.60 -8.60 7.61
N LEU A 400 -7.67 -9.35 8.19
CA LEU A 400 -7.56 -10.80 7.91
C LEU A 400 -8.81 -11.54 8.36
N SER A 401 -9.33 -11.28 9.56
CA SER A 401 -10.59 -11.83 10.07
C SER A 401 -11.77 -11.50 9.15
N LEU A 402 -11.88 -10.25 8.70
CA LEU A 402 -12.96 -9.81 7.81
C LEU A 402 -13.00 -10.62 6.52
N LEU A 403 -11.84 -10.85 5.89
CA LEU A 403 -11.80 -11.49 4.58
C LEU A 403 -11.83 -13.01 4.64
N THR A 404 -11.28 -13.59 5.70
CA THR A 404 -11.11 -15.05 5.81
C THR A 404 -12.15 -15.72 6.68
N GLY A 405 -12.79 -15.00 7.60
CA GLY A 405 -13.64 -15.61 8.62
C GLY A 405 -12.89 -16.49 9.63
N ASP A 406 -11.56 -16.60 9.53
CA ASP A 406 -10.72 -17.37 10.44
C ASP A 406 -10.10 -16.43 11.49
N HIS A 407 -10.84 -16.17 12.57
CA HIS A 407 -10.43 -15.24 13.63
C HIS A 407 -9.18 -15.70 14.38
N GLU A 408 -9.06 -17.01 14.60
CA GLU A 408 -7.91 -17.63 15.28
C GLU A 408 -6.66 -17.58 14.39
N GLY A 409 -6.80 -17.97 13.12
CA GLY A 409 -5.71 -17.90 12.15
C GLY A 409 -5.25 -16.46 11.90
N ALA A 410 -6.18 -15.49 11.86
CA ALA A 410 -5.86 -14.07 11.75
C ALA A 410 -5.11 -13.55 12.98
N HIS A 411 -5.54 -13.93 14.19
CA HIS A 411 -4.82 -13.59 15.43
C HIS A 411 -3.40 -14.16 15.43
N ALA A 412 -3.26 -15.47 15.17
CA ALA A 412 -1.97 -16.14 15.13
C ALA A 412 -1.04 -15.51 14.07
N SER A 413 -1.57 -15.15 12.90
CA SER A 413 -0.81 -14.48 11.84
C SER A 413 -0.36 -13.07 12.25
N ALA A 414 -1.22 -12.29 12.90
CA ALA A 414 -0.86 -10.97 13.42
C ALA A 414 0.21 -11.04 14.51
N VAL A 415 0.12 -12.03 15.42
CA VAL A 415 1.14 -12.30 16.44
C VAL A 415 2.47 -12.70 15.81
N ALA A 416 2.47 -13.63 14.83
CA ALA A 416 3.66 -14.02 14.07
C ALA A 416 4.28 -12.82 13.33
N ALA A 417 3.45 -11.91 12.83
CA ALA A 417 3.84 -10.67 12.19
C ALA A 417 4.32 -9.57 13.17
N ARG A 418 4.26 -9.84 14.49
CA ARG A 418 4.56 -8.90 15.58
C ARG A 418 3.70 -7.63 15.51
N GLN A 419 2.48 -7.74 15.02
CA GLN A 419 1.50 -6.65 15.00
C GLN A 419 0.68 -6.63 16.30
N TYR A 420 -0.07 -5.56 16.52
CA TYR A 420 -1.08 -5.56 17.58
C TYR A 420 -2.16 -6.59 17.28
N SER A 421 -2.61 -7.28 18.33
CA SER A 421 -3.70 -8.23 18.29
C SER A 421 -4.54 -8.15 19.56
N GLU A 422 -5.80 -8.58 19.43
CA GLU A 422 -6.80 -8.71 20.48
C GLU A 422 -7.29 -10.17 20.53
N ASP A 423 -7.98 -10.52 21.61
CA ASP A 423 -8.64 -11.81 21.76
C ASP A 423 -9.58 -12.09 20.55
N PRO A 424 -9.48 -13.27 19.89
CA PRO A 424 -10.28 -13.59 18.72
C PRO A 424 -11.79 -13.42 18.91
N ALA A 425 -12.33 -13.72 20.09
CA ALA A 425 -13.76 -13.56 20.37
C ALA A 425 -14.20 -12.08 20.36
N GLN A 426 -13.34 -11.16 20.81
CA GLN A 426 -13.61 -9.72 20.74
C GLN A 426 -13.61 -9.22 19.29
N VAL A 427 -12.69 -9.73 18.47
CA VAL A 427 -12.64 -9.41 17.04
C VAL A 427 -13.85 -9.97 16.30
N ALA A 428 -14.25 -11.22 16.59
CA ALA A 428 -15.44 -11.84 16.02
C ALA A 428 -16.72 -11.03 16.31
N ALA A 429 -16.87 -10.51 17.53
CA ALA A 429 -18.00 -9.67 17.91
C ALA A 429 -18.14 -8.39 17.07
N VAL A 430 -17.03 -7.86 16.55
CA VAL A 430 -17.01 -6.69 15.63
C VAL A 430 -17.16 -7.12 14.18
N VAL A 431 -16.45 -8.17 13.77
CA VAL A 431 -16.30 -8.57 12.36
C VAL A 431 -17.49 -9.39 11.83
N ASP A 432 -18.07 -10.29 12.63
CA ASP A 432 -19.16 -11.16 12.16
C ASP A 432 -20.44 -10.41 11.77
N PRO A 433 -20.89 -9.36 12.48
CA PRO A 433 -21.98 -8.51 12.00
C PRO A 433 -21.72 -7.90 10.62
N ILE A 434 -20.48 -7.46 10.38
CA ILE A 434 -20.07 -6.85 9.10
C ILE A 434 -20.07 -7.91 7.98
N ARG A 435 -19.47 -9.09 8.24
CA ARG A 435 -19.48 -10.21 7.28
C ARG A 435 -20.89 -10.67 6.93
N ARG A 436 -21.80 -10.71 7.90
CA ARG A 436 -23.23 -11.00 7.67
C ARG A 436 -23.90 -9.92 6.83
N ALA A 437 -23.65 -8.65 7.12
CA ALA A 437 -24.18 -7.53 6.33
C ALA A 437 -23.67 -7.54 4.87
N MET A 438 -22.43 -7.98 4.67
CA MET A 438 -21.82 -8.16 3.34
C MET A 438 -22.22 -9.48 2.65
N GLY A 439 -22.95 -10.38 3.33
CA GLY A 439 -23.36 -11.66 2.76
C GLY A 439 -22.22 -12.65 2.51
N VAL A 440 -21.12 -12.56 3.26
CA VAL A 440 -19.92 -13.43 3.13
C VAL A 440 -19.63 -14.23 4.39
N ALA A 441 -20.58 -14.34 5.31
CA ALA A 441 -20.41 -15.06 6.57
C ALA A 441 -19.95 -16.52 6.34
N ASP A 442 -20.50 -17.19 5.32
CA ASP A 442 -20.23 -18.60 5.00
C ASP A 442 -18.87 -18.84 4.31
N PHE A 443 -18.18 -17.78 3.86
CA PHE A 443 -16.87 -17.90 3.24
C PHE A 443 -15.77 -17.98 4.30
N VAL A 444 -15.34 -19.19 4.65
CA VAL A 444 -14.27 -19.42 5.64
C VAL A 444 -13.02 -19.95 4.96
N LEU A 445 -11.89 -19.29 5.20
CA LEU A 445 -10.58 -19.62 4.67
C LEU A 445 -9.59 -19.83 5.83
N PRO A 446 -9.40 -21.08 6.31
CA PRO A 446 -8.46 -21.36 7.38
C PRO A 446 -7.03 -21.00 6.98
N LEU A 447 -6.37 -20.17 7.78
CA LEU A 447 -5.01 -19.67 7.55
C LEU A 447 -3.96 -20.59 8.15
N ALA A 448 -2.86 -20.83 7.41
CA ALA A 448 -1.67 -21.51 7.91
C ALA A 448 -0.71 -20.48 8.54
N ALA A 449 -1.09 -19.94 9.71
CA ALA A 449 -0.34 -18.87 10.38
C ALA A 449 1.14 -19.20 10.67
N THR A 450 1.48 -20.46 10.88
CA THR A 450 2.86 -20.93 11.08
C THR A 450 3.74 -20.81 9.85
N GLU A 451 3.14 -20.66 8.67
CA GLU A 451 3.81 -20.46 7.38
C GLU A 451 3.80 -19.00 6.93
N ALA A 452 3.33 -18.10 7.80
CA ALA A 452 3.26 -16.68 7.48
C ALA A 452 4.67 -16.10 7.27
N VAL A 453 4.89 -15.48 6.11
CA VAL A 453 6.15 -14.80 5.78
C VAL A 453 5.99 -13.31 5.97
N ARG A 454 6.71 -12.75 6.95
CA ARG A 454 6.73 -11.32 7.26
C ARG A 454 7.99 -10.65 6.68
N THR A 455 7.80 -9.57 5.95
CA THR A 455 8.89 -8.66 5.54
C THR A 455 8.65 -7.28 6.13
N GLY A 456 9.64 -6.69 6.80
CA GLY A 456 9.56 -5.30 7.25
C GLY A 456 9.70 -4.35 6.07
N LEU A 457 8.96 -3.24 6.06
CA LEU A 457 9.06 -2.26 5.00
C LEU A 457 9.75 -0.99 5.49
N ASP A 458 10.63 -0.45 4.66
CA ASP A 458 11.34 0.79 4.93
C ASP A 458 11.49 1.63 3.65
N PHE A 459 11.40 2.95 3.82
CA PHE A 459 11.69 3.85 2.71
C PHE A 459 13.20 3.84 2.49
N PHE A 460 13.65 3.41 1.32
CA PHE A 460 15.08 3.26 1.05
C PHE A 460 15.44 3.70 -0.37
N CYS A 461 16.48 4.53 -0.47
CA CYS A 461 17.03 4.96 -1.74
C CYS A 461 18.55 4.90 -1.72
N ARG A 462 19.13 4.15 -2.66
CA ARG A 462 20.58 3.94 -2.85
C ARG A 462 21.31 5.12 -3.50
N CYS A 463 20.65 6.26 -3.66
CA CYS A 463 21.31 7.46 -4.16
C CYS A 463 22.46 7.87 -3.22
N SER A 464 23.55 8.30 -3.81
CA SER A 464 24.72 8.84 -3.12
C SER A 464 25.27 9.98 -3.97
N LYS A 465 26.07 10.84 -3.35
CA LYS A 465 26.74 11.94 -4.05
C LYS A 465 27.61 11.43 -5.20
N GLN A 466 28.37 10.36 -4.94
CA GLN A 466 29.21 9.70 -5.95
C GLN A 466 28.39 9.15 -7.14
N ASN A 467 27.26 8.49 -6.88
CA ASN A 467 26.39 7.98 -7.94
C ASN A 467 25.81 9.12 -8.80
N ILE A 468 25.49 10.26 -8.17
CA ILE A 468 25.02 11.44 -8.87
C ILE A 468 26.13 12.03 -9.75
N VAL A 469 27.33 12.27 -9.20
CA VAL A 469 28.48 12.76 -9.96
C VAL A 469 28.79 11.83 -11.14
N SER A 470 28.82 10.52 -10.92
CA SER A 470 29.00 9.53 -11.99
C SER A 470 27.94 9.65 -13.08
N SER A 471 26.66 9.80 -12.71
CA SER A 471 25.57 9.96 -13.68
C SER A 471 25.67 11.25 -14.52
N LEU A 472 26.25 12.32 -13.98
CA LEU A 472 26.46 13.59 -14.68
C LEU A 472 27.55 13.51 -15.76
N THR A 473 28.37 12.45 -15.78
CA THR A 473 29.40 12.25 -16.81
C THR A 473 28.81 12.20 -18.22
N ALA A 474 27.60 11.64 -18.36
CA ALA A 474 26.88 11.55 -19.63
C ALA A 474 26.03 12.80 -19.96
N ALA A 475 25.97 13.79 -19.07
CA ALA A 475 25.10 14.95 -19.26
C ALA A 475 25.65 15.91 -20.34
N PRO A 476 24.77 16.61 -21.09
CA PRO A 476 25.20 17.65 -22.02
C PRO A 476 26.00 18.76 -21.32
N ALA A 477 26.98 19.34 -22.02
CA ALA A 477 27.80 20.42 -21.45
C ALA A 477 26.97 21.63 -21.01
N SER A 478 25.95 22.00 -21.80
CA SER A 478 25.00 23.08 -21.45
C SER A 478 24.28 22.82 -20.12
N ALA A 479 23.83 21.59 -19.88
CA ALA A 479 23.16 21.23 -18.63
C ALA A 479 24.10 21.34 -17.41
N LEU A 480 25.38 20.99 -17.58
CA LEU A 480 26.38 21.16 -16.51
C LEU A 480 26.68 22.63 -16.24
N THR A 481 26.78 23.47 -17.27
CA THR A 481 26.97 24.92 -17.09
C THR A 481 25.79 25.52 -16.33
N SER A 482 24.55 25.23 -16.75
CA SER A 482 23.37 25.67 -16.03
C SER A 482 23.31 25.14 -14.59
N LEU A 483 23.77 23.91 -14.34
CA LEU A 483 23.85 23.37 -12.99
C LEU A 483 24.89 24.10 -12.13
N LYS A 484 26.06 24.44 -12.68
CA LYS A 484 27.08 25.26 -11.99
C LYS A 484 26.56 26.66 -11.66
N GLU A 485 25.80 27.27 -12.57
CA GLU A 485 25.20 28.60 -12.39
C GLU A 485 24.09 28.60 -11.33
N ASN A 486 23.38 27.46 -11.15
CA ASN A 486 22.35 27.28 -10.12
C ASN A 486 22.91 26.63 -8.85
N ASP A 487 24.03 27.17 -8.35
CA ASP A 487 24.71 26.77 -7.11
C ASP A 487 25.19 25.31 -7.05
N GLY A 488 25.07 24.50 -8.12
CA GLY A 488 25.51 23.11 -8.13
C GLY A 488 24.69 22.17 -7.23
N VAL A 489 23.43 22.48 -6.96
CA VAL A 489 22.54 21.62 -6.16
C VAL A 489 21.80 20.62 -7.04
N VAL A 490 21.91 19.32 -6.73
CA VAL A 490 21.19 18.25 -7.43
C VAL A 490 20.24 17.53 -6.49
N ASN A 491 19.02 17.27 -6.95
CA ASN A 491 17.99 16.59 -6.18
C ASN A 491 17.79 15.17 -6.70
N CYS A 492 17.84 14.17 -5.82
CA CYS A 492 17.46 12.81 -6.20
C CYS A 492 15.94 12.75 -6.39
N SER A 493 15.49 12.48 -7.63
CA SER A 493 14.07 12.37 -7.97
C SER A 493 13.31 11.39 -7.07
N PHE A 494 13.92 10.26 -6.72
CA PHE A 494 13.31 9.18 -5.94
C PHE A 494 13.14 9.43 -4.44
N CYS A 495 13.93 10.31 -3.83
CA CYS A 495 13.88 10.46 -2.37
C CYS A 495 13.95 11.90 -1.87
N GLY A 496 13.98 12.87 -2.79
CA GLY A 496 14.03 14.30 -2.48
C GLY A 496 15.35 14.76 -1.82
N LYS A 497 16.34 13.88 -1.62
CA LYS A 497 17.63 14.29 -1.03
C LYS A 497 18.34 15.28 -1.94
N HIS A 498 18.79 16.38 -1.34
CA HIS A 498 19.59 17.42 -1.95
C HIS A 498 21.08 17.10 -1.81
N TYR A 499 21.85 17.27 -2.88
CA TYR A 499 23.28 17.07 -2.93
C TYR A 499 23.96 18.33 -3.44
N GLN A 500 24.72 18.99 -2.56
CA GLN A 500 25.56 20.12 -2.92
C GLN A 500 26.86 19.59 -3.54
N LEU A 501 27.12 19.94 -4.81
CA LEU A 501 28.39 19.65 -5.47
C LEU A 501 29.45 20.67 -5.02
N THR A 502 30.61 20.15 -4.62
CA THR A 502 31.81 20.88 -4.20
C THR A 502 32.76 21.06 -5.38
N VAL A 503 33.79 21.89 -5.20
CA VAL A 503 34.82 22.12 -6.23
C VAL A 503 35.52 20.80 -6.59
N GLU A 504 35.73 19.93 -5.61
CA GLU A 504 36.34 18.62 -5.78
C GLU A 504 35.45 17.71 -6.66
N ASP A 505 34.13 17.71 -6.45
CA ASP A 505 33.21 16.90 -7.27
C ASP A 505 33.20 17.37 -8.73
N TRP A 506 33.26 18.68 -8.95
CA TRP A 506 33.34 19.24 -10.30
C TRP A 506 34.65 18.87 -11.00
N ALA A 507 35.77 18.93 -10.28
CA ALA A 507 37.06 18.50 -10.80
C ALA A 507 37.07 16.99 -11.12
N GLU A 508 36.46 16.15 -10.27
CA GLU A 508 36.30 14.72 -10.53
C GLU A 508 35.45 14.46 -11.79
N LEU A 509 34.32 15.17 -11.93
CA LEU A 509 33.45 15.08 -13.10
C LEU A 509 34.17 15.49 -14.39
N GLU A 510 34.91 16.60 -14.37
CA GLU A 510 35.68 17.07 -15.53
C GLU A 510 36.78 16.08 -15.92
N LYS A 511 37.49 15.53 -14.93
CA LYS A 511 38.48 14.48 -15.14
C LYS A 511 37.86 13.21 -15.74
N ALA A 512 36.70 12.79 -15.24
CA ALA A 512 35.99 11.62 -15.75
C ALA A 512 35.50 11.82 -17.20
N ARG A 513 35.05 13.03 -17.55
CA ARG A 513 34.62 13.38 -18.91
C ARG A 513 35.78 13.54 -19.90
N ALA A 514 36.95 13.97 -19.43
CA ALA A 514 38.15 14.10 -20.25
C ALA A 514 38.83 12.74 -20.51
N ALA A 515 38.55 11.72 -19.70
CA ALA A 515 39.07 10.39 -19.91
C ALA A 515 38.48 9.77 -21.20
N PRO A 516 39.30 9.16 -22.06
CA PRO A 516 38.79 8.45 -23.24
C PRO A 516 37.84 7.32 -22.80
N PRO A 517 36.79 7.02 -23.59
CA PRO A 517 35.83 5.96 -23.23
C PRO A 517 36.58 4.66 -23.02
N ALA A 518 36.37 4.02 -21.86
CA ALA A 518 36.96 2.72 -21.57
C ALA A 518 36.56 1.75 -22.70
N PRO A 519 37.51 0.94 -23.22
CA PRO A 519 37.17 -0.08 -24.20
C PRO A 519 36.08 -0.99 -23.62
N PRO A 520 35.09 -1.43 -24.42
CA PRO A 520 33.99 -2.24 -23.93
C PRO A 520 34.53 -3.48 -23.22
N SER A 521 34.16 -3.66 -21.96
CA SER A 521 34.48 -4.86 -21.19
C SER A 521 33.84 -6.06 -21.88
N ARG A 522 34.67 -7.02 -22.30
CA ARG A 522 34.22 -8.25 -22.97
C ARG A 522 33.42 -9.16 -22.06
#